data_AF-A0A3D2L9C2-F1
#
_entry.id   AF-A0A3D2L9C2-F1
#
_cell.length_a   1.000
_cell.length_b   1.000
_cell.length_c   1.000
_cell.angle_alpha   90.00
_cell.angle_beta   90.00
_cell.angle_gamma   90.00
#
_symmetry.space_group_name_H-M   'P 1'
#
loop_
_entity.id
_entity.type
_entity.pdbx_description
1 polymer ?
#
loop_
_entity_poly.entity_id
_entity_poly.type
_entity_poly.pdbx_seq_one_letter_code
_entity_poly.pdbx_strand_id
1 'polypeptide(L)'
;DAGRLLNYKGVMLSNMPNLAVTFGYTNASWTLKADLTSEYVCRLLNYMDQHGYTSAMPKLEQYPNQTEPFVDFSSGYFQRVMDQFPRQHTEKPWKLHQNYSADVKNLRRGPIADGVMDFTKAEEAASKPPVLQAAE
;
A
#
# COMPACT_ATOMS: atom_id res chain seq x y z
N ASP A 1 0.01 -9.12 12.30
CA ASP A 1 1.09 -9.83 11.58
C ASP A 1 1.22 -9.23 10.19
N ALA A 2 2.38 -8.66 9.85
CA ALA A 2 2.59 -7.99 8.56
C ALA A 2 2.58 -8.98 7.38
N GLY A 3 2.93 -10.24 7.59
CA GLY A 3 2.87 -11.31 6.58
C GLY A 3 1.46 -11.59 6.04
N ARG A 4 0.42 -11.10 6.73
CA ARG A 4 -0.99 -11.24 6.35
C ARG A 4 -1.58 -9.99 5.69
N LEU A 5 -0.76 -8.97 5.44
CA LEU A 5 -1.15 -7.76 4.73
C LEU A 5 -0.73 -7.86 3.27
N LEU A 6 -1.49 -7.21 2.38
CA LEU A 6 -1.10 -7.01 0.99
C LEU A 6 -0.57 -5.60 0.78
N ASN A 7 0.46 -5.52 -0.05
CA ASN A 7 0.98 -4.26 -0.55
C ASN A 7 -0.02 -3.59 -1.49
N TYR A 8 -0.37 -2.32 -1.24
CA TYR A 8 -1.16 -1.49 -2.14
C TYR A 8 -0.27 -0.48 -2.86
N LYS A 9 -0.16 -0.62 -4.19
CA LYS A 9 0.65 0.21 -5.10
C LYS A 9 2.15 0.35 -4.75
N GLY A 10 2.66 -0.38 -3.75
CA GLY A 10 4.01 -0.20 -3.24
C GLY A 10 4.14 0.97 -2.24
N VAL A 11 3.03 1.46 -1.70
CA VAL A 11 2.99 2.71 -0.92
C VAL A 11 2.19 2.58 0.38
N MET A 12 1.17 1.72 0.44
CA MET A 12 0.36 1.49 1.64
C MET A 12 0.12 -0.01 1.84
N LEU A 13 -0.49 -0.39 2.95
CA LEU A 13 -0.82 -1.78 3.28
C LEU A 13 -2.33 -1.97 3.41
N SER A 14 -2.83 -3.12 2.94
CA SER A 14 -4.26 -3.47 3.00
C SER A 14 -4.83 -3.32 4.39
N ASN A 15 -6.02 -2.73 4.50
CA ASN A 15 -6.78 -2.60 5.74
C ASN A 15 -6.03 -1.86 6.87
N MET A 16 -4.98 -1.11 6.54
CA MET A 16 -4.25 -0.24 7.48
C MET A 16 -4.54 1.22 7.14
N PRO A 17 -5.31 1.95 7.99
CA PRO A 17 -5.63 3.34 7.74
C PRO A 17 -4.42 4.24 7.94
N ASN A 18 -4.27 5.26 7.08
CA ASN A 18 -3.30 6.34 7.23
C ASN A 18 -1.82 5.90 7.37
N LEU A 19 -1.47 4.71 6.88
CA LEU A 19 -0.09 4.21 6.89
C LEU A 19 0.48 4.19 5.47
N ALA A 20 1.57 4.93 5.28
CA ALA A 20 2.38 4.88 4.07
C ALA A 20 3.77 4.30 4.39
N VAL A 21 4.32 3.56 3.42
CA VAL A 21 5.63 2.90 3.50
C VAL A 21 6.41 3.17 2.23
N THR A 22 7.70 3.44 2.35
CA THR A 22 8.61 3.55 1.22
C THR A 22 9.49 2.32 1.14
N PHE A 23 9.33 1.54 0.08
CA PHE A 23 10.26 0.50 -0.30
C PHE A 23 10.74 0.75 -1.72
N GLY A 24 12.05 0.92 -1.91
CA GLY A 24 12.63 1.28 -3.18
C GLY A 24 12.85 0.13 -4.15
N TYR A 25 13.37 0.49 -5.32
CA TYR A 25 13.60 -0.46 -6.39
C TYR A 25 14.77 -1.39 -6.08
N THR A 26 14.66 -2.63 -6.55
CA THR A 26 15.74 -3.61 -6.48
C THR A 26 16.67 -3.51 -7.69
N ASN A 27 16.16 -2.99 -8.81
CA ASN A 27 16.83 -2.89 -10.10
C ASN A 27 17.08 -1.43 -10.55
N ALA A 28 16.75 -0.44 -9.73
CA ALA A 28 16.90 0.99 -10.02
C ALA A 28 17.18 1.77 -8.72
N SER A 29 17.40 3.09 -8.82
CA SER A 29 17.70 3.91 -7.64
C SER A 29 16.54 3.93 -6.64
N TRP A 30 16.86 3.70 -5.36
CA TRP A 30 15.92 3.82 -4.25
C TRP A 30 15.29 5.22 -4.18
N THR A 31 16.05 6.27 -4.50
CA THR A 31 15.58 7.66 -4.43
C THR A 31 14.44 7.94 -5.40
N LEU A 32 14.37 7.26 -6.55
CA LEU A 32 13.28 7.42 -7.51
C LEU A 32 11.94 6.95 -6.93
N LYS A 33 11.94 5.82 -6.24
CA LYS A 33 10.72 5.30 -5.62
C LYS A 33 10.32 6.13 -4.41
N ALA A 34 11.28 6.59 -3.61
CA ALA A 34 11.03 7.47 -2.48
C ALA A 34 10.38 8.80 -2.88
N ASP A 35 10.81 9.39 -4.01
CA ASP A 35 10.21 10.59 -4.59
C ASP A 35 8.74 10.33 -4.98
N LEU A 36 8.48 9.26 -5.72
CA LEU A 36 7.11 8.90 -6.13
C LEU A 36 6.19 8.56 -4.96
N THR A 37 6.69 7.89 -3.92
CA THR A 37 5.93 7.62 -2.70
C THR A 37 5.56 8.93 -2.01
N SER A 38 6.52 9.81 -1.80
CA SER A 38 6.29 11.11 -1.12
C SER A 38 5.26 11.95 -1.89
N GLU A 39 5.37 12.00 -3.22
CA GLU A 39 4.42 12.72 -4.06
C GLU A 39 3.01 12.12 -4.01
N TYR A 40 2.88 10.79 -4.06
CA TYR A 40 1.59 10.13 -3.90
C TYR A 40 0.95 10.45 -2.56
N VAL A 41 1.73 10.43 -1.47
CA VAL A 41 1.24 10.77 -0.13
C VAL A 41 0.76 12.22 -0.08
N CYS A 42 1.52 13.18 -0.61
CA CYS A 42 1.07 14.58 -0.69
C CYS A 42 -0.23 14.73 -1.49
N ARG A 43 -0.36 14.03 -2.62
CA ARG A 43 -1.62 14.02 -3.40
C ARG A 43 -2.78 13.43 -2.62
N LEU A 44 -2.55 12.35 -1.88
CA LEU A 44 -3.56 11.71 -1.03
C LEU A 44 -4.02 12.65 0.09
N LEU A 45 -3.08 13.28 0.80
CA LEU A 45 -3.38 14.23 1.87
C LEU A 45 -4.19 15.43 1.34
N ASN A 46 -3.76 16.02 0.23
CA ASN A 46 -4.50 17.11 -0.41
C ASN A 46 -5.93 16.69 -0.82
N TYR A 47 -6.09 15.45 -1.32
CA TYR A 47 -7.40 14.90 -1.66
C TYR A 47 -8.27 14.74 -0.40
N MET A 48 -7.71 14.23 0.70
CA MET A 48 -8.42 14.10 1.96
C MET A 48 -8.88 15.46 2.51
N ASP A 49 -8.00 16.46 2.51
CA ASP A 49 -8.30 17.81 2.98
C ASP A 49 -9.43 18.45 2.15
N GLN A 50 -9.38 18.32 0.82
CA GLN A 50 -10.41 18.87 -0.08
C GLN A 50 -11.80 18.28 0.14
N HIS A 51 -11.90 17.04 0.62
CA HIS A 51 -13.16 16.31 0.78
C HIS A 51 -13.57 16.14 2.26
N GLY A 52 -12.75 16.63 3.18
CA GLY A 52 -12.98 16.53 4.63
C GLY A 52 -12.84 15.10 5.18
N TYR A 53 -11.98 14.27 4.58
CA TYR A 53 -11.71 12.92 5.07
C TYR A 53 -10.62 12.93 6.14
N THR A 54 -10.74 12.05 7.14
CA THR A 54 -9.75 11.89 8.23
C THR A 54 -9.05 10.55 8.20
N SER A 55 -9.55 9.60 7.39
CA SER A 55 -8.93 8.31 7.17
C SER A 55 -8.94 7.96 5.69
N ALA A 56 -7.83 7.40 5.21
CA ALA A 56 -7.72 6.73 3.93
C ALA A 56 -7.12 5.34 4.15
N MET A 57 -7.83 4.31 3.70
CA MET A 57 -7.43 2.92 3.90
C MET A 57 -7.66 2.13 2.60
N PRO A 58 -6.64 1.49 2.01
CA PRO A 58 -6.86 0.60 0.89
C PRO A 58 -7.59 -0.65 1.39
N LYS A 59 -8.86 -0.79 1.02
CA LYS A 59 -9.73 -1.84 1.55
C LYS A 59 -9.55 -3.13 0.75
N LEU A 60 -9.20 -4.20 1.46
CA LEU A 60 -9.16 -5.55 0.92
C LEU A 60 -10.33 -6.34 1.53
N GLU A 61 -11.38 -6.55 0.74
CA GLU A 61 -12.60 -7.25 1.17
C GLU A 61 -12.35 -8.72 1.48
N GLN A 62 -11.58 -9.40 0.63
CA GLN A 62 -11.24 -10.80 0.77
C GLN A 62 -9.76 -11.02 0.46
N TYR A 63 -9.08 -11.76 1.34
CA TYR A 63 -7.69 -12.14 1.09
C TYR A 63 -7.63 -13.14 -0.09
N PRO A 64 -6.76 -12.90 -1.09
CA PRO A 64 -6.68 -13.75 -2.27
C PRO A 64 -6.08 -15.12 -1.94
N ASN A 65 -6.53 -16.13 -2.65
CA ASN A 65 -6.03 -17.50 -2.51
C ASN A 65 -4.56 -17.64 -2.96
N GLN A 66 -4.09 -16.75 -3.84
CA GLN A 66 -2.74 -16.76 -4.36
C GLN A 66 -2.06 -15.43 -4.06
N THR A 67 -0.90 -15.51 -3.43
CA THR A 67 -0.03 -14.36 -3.16
C THR A 67 1.42 -14.72 -3.44
N GLU A 68 2.19 -13.70 -3.77
CA GLU A 68 3.63 -13.77 -4.00
C GLU A 68 4.38 -13.09 -2.84
N PRO A 69 5.65 -13.46 -2.60
CA PRO A 69 6.54 -12.72 -1.71
C PRO A 69 6.61 -11.24 -2.09
N PHE A 70 6.85 -10.36 -1.12
CA PHE A 70 6.95 -8.91 -1.33
C PHE A 70 7.91 -8.51 -2.45
N VAL A 71 9.05 -9.21 -2.50
CA VAL A 71 10.13 -9.05 -3.46
C VAL A 71 10.81 -10.39 -3.67
N ASP A 72 11.32 -10.62 -4.88
CA ASP A 72 12.06 -11.82 -5.23
C ASP A 72 13.56 -11.60 -5.02
N PHE A 73 14.03 -11.85 -3.80
CA PHE A 73 15.45 -11.78 -3.45
C PHE A 73 16.01 -13.15 -3.06
N SER A 74 17.18 -13.49 -3.62
CA SER A 74 17.93 -14.70 -3.27
C SER A 74 18.88 -14.51 -2.08
N SER A 75 19.11 -13.27 -1.63
CA SER A 75 19.99 -12.97 -0.51
C SER A 75 19.49 -13.62 0.78
N GLY A 76 20.32 -14.42 1.44
CA GLY A 76 19.93 -15.18 2.63
C GLY A 76 19.43 -14.33 3.81
N TYR A 77 19.83 -13.07 3.93
CA TYR A 77 19.30 -12.17 4.96
C TYR A 77 17.84 -11.77 4.71
N PHE A 78 17.43 -11.63 3.45
CA PHE A 78 16.04 -11.40 3.09
C PHE A 78 15.21 -12.67 3.31
N GLN A 79 15.74 -13.83 2.94
CA GLN A 79 15.03 -15.11 3.11
C GLN A 79 14.69 -15.41 4.58
N ARG A 80 15.53 -15.01 5.53
CA ARG A 80 15.29 -15.23 6.97
C ARG A 80 14.10 -14.46 7.55
N VAL A 81 13.66 -13.40 6.89
CA VAL A 81 12.61 -12.51 7.39
C VAL A 81 11.48 -12.32 6.39
N MET A 82 11.48 -13.07 5.27
CA MET A 82 10.56 -12.85 4.16
C MET A 82 9.10 -13.08 4.56
N ASP A 83 8.87 -13.97 5.52
CA ASP A 83 7.58 -14.26 6.15
C ASP A 83 7.03 -13.08 6.97
N GLN A 84 7.90 -12.17 7.41
CA GLN A 84 7.52 -10.98 8.18
C GLN A 84 7.20 -9.77 7.28
N PHE A 85 7.46 -9.86 5.98
CA PHE A 85 7.13 -8.80 5.02
C PHE A 85 5.69 -8.94 4.53
N PRO A 86 5.03 -7.82 4.17
CA PRO A 86 3.76 -7.85 3.45
C PRO A 86 3.84 -8.72 2.19
N ARG A 87 2.74 -9.36 1.82
CA ARG A 87 2.65 -10.13 0.58
C ARG A 87 2.20 -9.22 -0.57
N GLN A 88 2.24 -9.72 -1.79
CA GLN A 88 1.64 -9.04 -2.95
C GLN A 88 0.77 -9.99 -3.77
N HIS A 89 -0.14 -9.45 -4.57
CA HIS A 89 -0.88 -10.21 -5.58
C HIS A 89 -0.20 -10.11 -6.94
N THR A 90 -0.51 -11.06 -7.82
CA THR A 90 -0.21 -11.00 -9.25
C THR A 90 -0.91 -9.85 -9.99
N GLU A 91 -1.94 -9.22 -9.38
CA GLU A 91 -2.83 -8.23 -9.99
C GLU A 91 -2.82 -6.87 -9.28
N LYS A 92 -3.14 -5.82 -10.03
CA LYS A 92 -3.29 -4.46 -9.49
C LYS A 92 -4.60 -4.34 -8.70
N PRO A 93 -4.68 -3.45 -7.70
CA PRO A 93 -3.61 -2.56 -7.23
C PRO A 93 -2.67 -3.19 -6.19
N TRP A 94 -2.80 -4.49 -5.93
CA TRP A 94 -2.10 -5.22 -4.86
C TRP A 94 -0.70 -5.73 -5.23
N LYS A 95 -0.13 -5.22 -6.33
CA LYS A 95 1.16 -5.64 -6.89
C LYS A 95 2.21 -4.55 -6.74
N LEU A 96 3.42 -4.94 -6.32
CA LEU A 96 4.59 -4.06 -6.33
C LEU A 96 5.24 -4.06 -7.72
N HIS A 97 5.44 -2.88 -8.30
CA HIS A 97 6.11 -2.74 -9.59
C HIS A 97 7.59 -2.38 -9.38
N GLN A 98 8.49 -3.18 -9.96
CA GLN A 98 9.92 -2.85 -10.07
C GLN A 98 10.20 -2.08 -11.39
N ASN A 99 9.30 -1.15 -11.75
CA ASN A 99 9.34 -0.41 -13.01
C ASN A 99 8.94 1.05 -12.78
N TYR A 100 9.92 1.94 -12.92
CA TYR A 100 9.73 3.37 -12.67
C TYR A 100 8.65 4.02 -13.55
N SER A 101 8.62 3.74 -14.86
CA SER A 101 7.64 4.33 -15.77
C SER A 101 6.20 3.91 -15.43
N ALA A 102 6.01 2.65 -15.04
CA ALA A 102 4.72 2.16 -14.58
C ALA A 102 4.29 2.83 -13.26
N ASP A 103 5.22 3.02 -12.33
CA ASP A 103 4.96 3.71 -11.07
C ASP A 103 4.67 5.20 -11.27
N VAL A 104 5.34 5.89 -12.18
CA VAL A 104 4.98 7.28 -12.55
C VAL A 104 3.53 7.35 -13.02
N LYS A 105 3.10 6.42 -13.88
CA LYS A 105 1.70 6.38 -14.34
C LYS A 105 0.74 6.12 -13.17
N ASN A 106 1.08 5.20 -12.27
CA ASN A 106 0.20 4.78 -11.18
C ASN A 106 0.14 5.79 -10.03
N LEU A 107 1.30 6.27 -9.57
CA LEU A 107 1.46 7.06 -8.35
C LEU A 107 1.35 8.56 -8.61
N ARG A 108 2.04 9.07 -9.63
CA ARG A 108 2.05 10.50 -9.95
C ARG A 108 0.79 10.91 -10.71
N ARG A 109 0.31 10.07 -11.62
CA ARG A 109 -0.78 10.42 -12.55
C ARG A 109 -2.09 9.68 -12.30
N GLY A 110 -2.07 8.56 -11.57
CA GLY A 110 -3.25 7.75 -11.31
C GLY A 110 -4.23 8.44 -10.36
N PRO A 111 -5.53 8.07 -10.40
CA PRO A 111 -6.51 8.59 -9.47
C PRO A 111 -6.20 8.16 -8.03
N ILE A 112 -6.54 9.03 -7.08
CA ILE A 112 -6.48 8.75 -5.64
C ILE A 112 -7.67 7.86 -5.23
N ALA A 113 -8.89 8.26 -5.59
CA ALA A 113 -10.10 7.46 -5.45
C ALA A 113 -10.25 6.51 -6.65
N ASP A 114 -9.55 5.38 -6.59
CA ASP A 114 -9.49 4.38 -7.67
C ASP A 114 -10.47 3.20 -7.50
N GLY A 115 -11.42 3.33 -6.55
CA GLY A 115 -12.39 2.30 -6.20
C GLY A 115 -11.92 1.29 -5.17
N VAL A 116 -10.64 1.30 -4.77
CA VAL A 116 -10.10 0.44 -3.70
C VAL A 116 -9.85 1.22 -2.41
N MET A 117 -9.54 2.52 -2.52
CA MET A 117 -9.39 3.38 -1.36
C MET A 117 -10.75 3.62 -0.67
N ASP A 118 -10.86 3.22 0.59
CA ASP A 118 -11.97 3.55 1.48
C ASP A 118 -11.61 4.80 2.30
N PHE A 119 -12.48 5.81 2.24
CA PHE A 119 -12.30 7.09 2.92
C PHE A 119 -13.39 7.28 3.96
N THR A 120 -13.03 7.73 5.16
CA THR A 120 -14.00 8.02 6.21
C THR A 120 -13.80 9.41 6.79
N LYS A 121 -14.88 10.01 7.27
CA LYS A 121 -14.86 11.27 8.03
C LYS A 121 -14.75 11.02 9.54
N ALA A 122 -14.44 12.05 10.32
CA ALA A 122 -14.24 11.93 11.77
C ALA A 122 -15.46 11.34 12.50
N GLU A 123 -16.66 11.78 12.12
CA GLU A 123 -17.93 11.32 12.70
C GLU A 123 -18.17 9.82 12.47
N GLU A 124 -17.81 9.33 11.28
CA GLU A 124 -17.91 7.91 10.94
C GLU A 124 -16.81 7.08 11.60
N ALA A 125 -15.60 7.64 11.73
CA ALA A 125 -14.47 6.96 12.37
C ALA A 125 -14.71 6.70 13.86
N ALA A 126 -15.39 7.62 14.56
CA ALA A 126 -15.76 7.43 15.97
C ALA A 126 -16.80 6.30 16.16
N SER A 127 -17.58 5.96 15.13
CA SER A 127 -18.63 4.94 15.18
C SER A 127 -18.16 3.53 14.82
N LYS A 128 -17.03 3.40 14.10
CA LYS A 128 -16.53 2.11 13.63
C LYS A 128 -15.51 1.53 14.62
N PRO A 129 -15.63 0.26 15.05
CA PRO A 129 -14.59 -0.38 15.82
C PRO A 129 -13.29 -0.42 14.99
N PRO A 130 -12.11 -0.29 15.61
CA PRO A 130 -10.84 -0.36 14.89
C PRO A 130 -10.78 -1.68 14.12
N VAL A 131 -10.64 -1.58 12.80
CA VAL A 131 -10.45 -2.73 11.91
C VAL A 131 -9.01 -3.22 12.10
N LEU A 132 -8.77 -3.93 13.20
CA LEU A 132 -7.58 -4.76 13.34
C LEU A 132 -7.95 -6.10 12.71
N GLN A 133 -7.31 -6.43 11.59
CA GLN A 133 -7.41 -7.77 11.01
C GLN A 133 -6.99 -8.75 12.11
N ALA A 134 -7.98 -9.52 12.62
CA ALA A 134 -7.80 -10.39 13.77
C ALA A 134 -6.61 -11.32 13.51
N ALA A 135 -5.60 -11.19 14.36
CA ALA A 135 -4.50 -12.14 14.42
C ALA A 135 -4.99 -13.34 15.22
N GLU A 136 -5.60 -14.30 14.53
CA GLU A 136 -5.73 -15.68 15.02
C GLU A 136 -4.56 -16.54 14.56
#